data_AF-A0A1I1XIH8-F1
#
_entry.id   AF-A0A1I1XIH8-F1
#
_cell.length_a   1.000
_cell.length_b   1.000
_cell.length_c   1.000
_cell.angle_alpha   90.00
_cell.angle_beta   90.00
_cell.angle_gamma   90.00
#
_symmetry.space_group_name_H-M   'P 1'
#
loop_
_entity.id
_entity.type
_entity.pdbx_description
1 polymer ?
#
loop_
_entity_poly.entity_id
_entity_poly.type
_entity_poly.pdbx_seq_one_letter_code
_entity_poly.pdbx_strand_id
1 'polypeptide(L)'
;MNELENKRKKLEQILEQMGNVAVAFSGGVDSSLLLAVAARMYHVKLIAVTASSISYAEHEKDDARRFAQRMGVKHRYLDFDQMSIPEFVANGPERCYYCKKAIFSAIQTYVAEEGFTNVVDGSNADDVKAYRPGAKALSELGIRSPLQEAGLSKAEIRKLSREMGLFTASKPSYSCLATRIQYGESITPEKLARIEQAEEFLTKLGFTHIRVRTYGTLARIEVEPSQITLLAQVNTRNKIIARLKELGYNYVTLDLAGFRSGSMDVTLGNNQQSC
;
A
#
# COMPACT_ATOMS: atom_id res chain seq x y z
N MET A 1 2.11 -18.96 27.40
CA MET A 1 2.09 -18.57 25.97
C MET A 1 2.59 -17.14 25.86
N ASN A 2 3.47 -16.84 24.92
CA ASN A 2 3.93 -15.47 24.68
C ASN A 2 2.76 -14.61 24.15
N GLU A 3 2.73 -13.30 24.44
CA GLU A 3 1.69 -12.36 24.02
C GLU A 3 1.44 -12.41 22.49
N LEU A 4 2.52 -12.47 21.71
CA LEU A 4 2.44 -12.57 20.25
C LEU A 4 1.69 -13.82 19.77
N GLU A 5 1.89 -14.95 20.46
CA GLU A 5 1.22 -16.21 20.13
C GLU A 5 -0.26 -16.15 20.46
N ASN A 6 -0.65 -15.46 21.54
CA ASN A 6 -2.05 -15.22 21.86
C ASN A 6 -2.74 -14.36 20.79
N LYS A 7 -2.07 -13.31 20.30
CA LYS A 7 -2.59 -12.47 19.20
C LYS A 7 -2.73 -13.26 17.90
N ARG A 8 -1.75 -14.12 17.56
CA ARG A 8 -1.84 -15.02 16.41
C ARG A 8 -3.03 -15.97 16.52
N LYS A 9 -3.22 -16.61 17.68
CA LYS A 9 -4.38 -17.49 17.93
C LYS A 9 -5.70 -16.73 17.85
N LYS A 10 -5.75 -15.50 18.35
CA LYS A 10 -6.94 -14.64 18.22
C LYS A 10 -7.26 -14.35 16.76
N LEU A 11 -6.25 -14.05 15.92
CA LEU A 11 -6.42 -13.89 14.48
C LEU A 11 -6.99 -15.17 13.83
N GLU A 12 -6.41 -16.33 14.15
CA GLU A 12 -6.89 -17.63 13.66
C GLU A 12 -8.36 -17.86 14.07
N GLN A 13 -8.72 -17.62 15.33
CA GLN A 13 -10.10 -17.74 15.82
C GLN A 13 -11.08 -16.81 15.09
N ILE A 14 -10.69 -15.56 14.81
CA ILE A 14 -11.53 -14.61 14.07
C ILE A 14 -11.82 -15.14 12.66
N LEU A 15 -10.79 -15.62 11.96
CA LEU A 15 -10.92 -16.17 10.61
C LEU A 15 -11.71 -17.48 10.59
N GLU A 16 -11.57 -18.31 11.63
CA GLU A 16 -12.28 -19.58 11.76
C GLU A 16 -13.78 -19.34 11.95
N GLN A 17 -14.15 -18.39 12.82
CA GLN A 17 -15.53 -17.98 13.03
C GLN A 17 -16.18 -17.39 11.77
N MET A 18 -15.40 -16.74 10.90
CA MET A 18 -15.90 -16.25 9.62
C MET A 18 -16.19 -17.39 8.64
N GLY A 19 -15.34 -18.44 8.60
CA GLY A 19 -15.46 -19.64 7.76
C GLY A 19 -15.37 -19.42 6.24
N ASN A 20 -15.63 -18.20 5.76
CA ASN A 20 -15.72 -17.85 4.36
C ASN A 20 -15.22 -16.41 4.14
N VAL A 21 -14.01 -16.27 3.61
CA VAL A 21 -13.24 -15.02 3.64
C VAL A 21 -12.68 -14.67 2.26
N ALA A 22 -12.94 -13.44 1.82
CA ALA A 22 -12.26 -12.80 0.73
C ALA A 22 -11.27 -11.76 1.27
N VAL A 23 -9.98 -11.98 1.04
CA VAL A 23 -8.92 -11.06 1.47
C VAL A 23 -8.70 -10.02 0.37
N ALA A 24 -8.95 -8.74 0.69
CA ALA A 24 -8.52 -7.62 -0.13
C ALA A 24 -6.98 -7.55 -0.08
N PHE A 25 -6.36 -8.07 -1.13
CA PHE A 25 -4.95 -8.43 -1.15
C PHE A 25 -4.13 -7.42 -1.97
N SER A 26 -3.18 -6.75 -1.31
CA SER A 26 -2.34 -5.70 -1.91
C SER A 26 -0.88 -6.11 -2.11
N GLY A 27 -0.51 -7.37 -1.83
CA GLY A 27 0.88 -7.84 -1.90
C GLY A 27 1.83 -7.27 -0.82
N GLY A 28 1.37 -6.31 -0.01
CA GLY A 28 2.13 -5.75 1.10
C GLY A 28 2.27 -6.72 2.28
N VAL A 29 3.17 -6.41 3.21
CA VAL A 29 3.49 -7.30 4.34
C VAL A 29 2.28 -7.66 5.22
N ASP A 30 1.34 -6.73 5.44
CA ASP A 30 0.17 -6.98 6.31
C ASP A 30 -0.84 -7.92 5.63
N SER A 31 -1.30 -7.56 4.44
CA SER A 31 -2.25 -8.39 3.67
C SER A 31 -1.65 -9.75 3.29
N SER A 32 -0.32 -9.84 3.12
CA SER A 32 0.41 -11.10 2.94
C SER A 32 0.35 -12.00 4.16
N LEU A 33 0.57 -11.47 5.37
CA LEU A 33 0.46 -12.27 6.59
C LEU A 33 -0.97 -12.76 6.77
N LEU A 34 -1.96 -11.87 6.60
CA LEU A 34 -3.37 -12.22 6.71
C LEU A 34 -3.76 -13.35 5.76
N LEU A 35 -3.35 -13.24 4.48
CA LEU A 35 -3.59 -14.26 3.48
C LEU A 35 -2.90 -15.58 3.83
N ALA A 36 -1.65 -15.53 4.29
CA ALA A 36 -0.89 -16.73 4.64
C ALA A 36 -1.44 -17.46 5.87
N VAL A 37 -1.96 -16.72 6.87
CA VAL A 37 -2.62 -17.33 8.03
C VAL A 37 -3.94 -17.98 7.57
N ALA A 38 -4.76 -17.26 6.81
CA ALA A 38 -6.02 -17.81 6.28
C ALA A 38 -5.78 -19.04 5.39
N ALA A 39 -4.73 -19.05 4.56
CA ALA A 39 -4.41 -20.17 3.67
C ALA A 39 -4.02 -21.46 4.40
N ARG A 40 -3.56 -21.37 5.65
CA ARG A 40 -3.24 -22.55 6.47
C ARG A 40 -4.47 -23.17 7.15
N MET A 41 -5.64 -22.54 7.03
CA MET A 41 -6.88 -22.96 7.68
C MET A 41 -7.76 -23.75 6.70
N TYR A 42 -7.68 -25.08 6.75
CA TYR A 42 -8.32 -25.98 5.77
C TYR A 42 -9.86 -25.88 5.70
N HIS A 43 -10.51 -25.40 6.75
CA HIS A 43 -11.97 -25.26 6.86
C HIS A 43 -12.47 -23.87 6.46
N VAL A 44 -11.58 -22.96 6.07
CA VAL A 44 -11.94 -21.61 5.63
C VAL A 44 -11.98 -21.55 4.10
N LYS A 45 -13.15 -21.24 3.53
CA LYS A 45 -13.25 -20.92 2.09
C LYS A 45 -12.53 -19.59 1.85
N LEU A 46 -11.54 -19.57 0.96
CA LEU A 46 -10.62 -18.43 0.80
C LEU A 46 -10.45 -18.00 -0.66
N ILE A 47 -10.48 -16.68 -0.89
CA ILE A 47 -10.04 -16.04 -2.14
C ILE A 47 -9.21 -14.79 -1.82
N ALA A 48 -8.17 -14.54 -2.61
CA ALA A 48 -7.48 -13.25 -2.63
C ALA A 48 -8.05 -12.40 -3.77
N VAL A 49 -8.34 -11.12 -3.49
CA VAL A 49 -8.84 -10.17 -4.50
C VAL A 49 -7.96 -8.92 -4.50
N THR A 50 -7.38 -8.59 -5.65
CA THR A 50 -6.60 -7.36 -5.86
C THR A 50 -7.34 -6.43 -6.80
N ALA A 51 -7.60 -5.20 -6.37
CA ALA A 51 -8.07 -4.15 -7.27
C ALA A 51 -6.86 -3.58 -8.05
N SER A 52 -6.79 -3.93 -9.32
CA SER A 52 -5.79 -3.43 -10.26
C SER A 52 -6.21 -2.04 -10.71
N SER A 53 -5.35 -1.04 -10.50
CA SER A 53 -5.60 0.34 -10.91
C SER A 53 -4.31 1.01 -11.34
N ILE A 54 -4.41 2.16 -11.99
CA ILE A 54 -3.26 2.93 -12.48
C ILE A 54 -2.31 3.39 -11.37
N SER A 55 -2.77 3.46 -10.12
CA SER A 55 -1.92 3.85 -8.99
C SER A 55 -1.28 2.67 -8.26
N TYR A 56 -1.50 1.44 -8.74
CA TYR A 56 -0.93 0.21 -8.21
C TYR A 56 0.18 -0.28 -9.15
N ALA A 57 1.42 -0.20 -8.67
CA ALA A 57 2.59 -0.39 -9.52
C ALA A 57 2.71 -1.84 -10.02
N GLU A 58 3.26 -2.02 -11.23
CA GLU A 58 3.23 -3.32 -11.91
C GLU A 58 4.03 -4.39 -11.16
N HIS A 59 5.19 -4.02 -10.61
CA HIS A 59 5.99 -4.92 -9.77
C HIS A 59 5.23 -5.40 -8.52
N GLU A 60 4.33 -4.57 -7.96
CA GLU A 60 3.47 -4.94 -6.83
C GLU A 60 2.40 -5.97 -7.27
N LYS A 61 1.91 -5.91 -8.51
CA LYS A 61 1.02 -6.93 -9.08
C LYS A 61 1.71 -8.27 -9.21
N ASP A 62 2.93 -8.29 -9.74
CA ASP A 62 3.72 -9.51 -9.91
C ASP A 62 4.04 -10.17 -8.57
N ASP A 63 4.38 -9.36 -7.58
CA ASP A 63 4.62 -9.82 -6.22
C ASP A 63 3.38 -10.43 -5.57
N ALA A 64 2.22 -9.79 -5.71
CA ALA A 64 0.96 -10.32 -5.24
C ALA A 64 0.64 -11.66 -5.92
N ARG A 65 0.76 -11.74 -7.26
CA ARG A 65 0.51 -12.97 -8.02
C ARG A 65 1.38 -14.12 -7.53
N ARG A 66 2.69 -13.88 -7.41
CA ARG A 66 3.67 -14.86 -6.93
C ARG A 66 3.37 -15.31 -5.50
N PHE A 67 2.94 -14.37 -4.64
CA PHE A 67 2.61 -14.69 -3.26
C PHE A 67 1.37 -15.60 -3.17
N ALA A 68 0.27 -15.24 -3.85
CA ALA A 68 -0.95 -16.03 -3.82
C ALA A 68 -0.74 -17.44 -4.40
N GLN A 69 0.03 -17.55 -5.49
CA GLN A 69 0.43 -18.84 -6.07
C GLN A 69 1.21 -19.71 -5.08
N ARG A 70 2.19 -19.13 -4.36
CA ARG A 70 2.95 -19.87 -3.32
C ARG A 70 2.09 -20.35 -2.17
N MET A 71 1.02 -19.62 -1.84
CA MET A 71 0.07 -20.02 -0.81
C MET A 71 -1.00 -20.99 -1.32
N GLY A 72 -1.04 -21.30 -2.61
CA GLY A 72 -2.07 -22.16 -3.20
C GLY A 72 -3.47 -21.54 -3.20
N VAL A 73 -3.58 -20.22 -3.18
CA VAL A 73 -4.87 -19.51 -3.04
C VAL A 73 -5.35 -18.98 -4.41
N LYS A 74 -6.64 -19.15 -4.71
CA LYS A 74 -7.29 -18.51 -5.88
C LYS A 74 -7.13 -16.99 -5.75
N HIS A 75 -6.58 -16.36 -6.78
CA HIS A 75 -6.34 -14.93 -6.82
C HIS A 75 -7.08 -14.29 -7.99
N ARG A 76 -7.98 -13.35 -7.69
CA ARG A 76 -8.69 -12.56 -8.68
C ARG A 76 -8.13 -11.13 -8.74
N TYR A 77 -7.91 -10.66 -9.96
CA TYR A 77 -7.71 -9.24 -10.24
C TYR A 77 -9.02 -8.64 -10.73
N LEU A 78 -9.40 -7.50 -10.15
CA LEU A 78 -10.50 -6.67 -10.62
C LEU A 78 -9.90 -5.39 -11.19
N ASP A 79 -10.14 -5.12 -12.46
CA ASP A 79 -9.74 -3.86 -13.07
C ASP A 79 -10.63 -2.74 -12.54
N PHE A 80 -10.00 -1.70 -12.02
CA PHE A 80 -10.68 -0.62 -11.34
C PHE A 80 -10.15 0.72 -11.86
N ASP A 81 -11.03 1.47 -12.52
CA ASP A 81 -10.71 2.79 -13.04
C ASP A 81 -10.81 3.85 -11.93
N GLN A 82 -9.70 4.13 -11.27
CA GLN A 82 -9.60 5.21 -10.27
C GLN A 82 -9.82 6.60 -10.88
N MET A 83 -9.55 6.78 -12.18
CA MET A 83 -9.68 8.08 -12.84
C MET A 83 -11.15 8.47 -13.03
N SER A 84 -12.06 7.50 -12.96
CA SER A 84 -13.50 7.74 -12.96
C SER A 84 -14.04 8.39 -11.67
N ILE A 85 -13.23 8.45 -10.60
CA ILE A 85 -13.63 9.03 -9.30
C ILE A 85 -13.17 10.50 -9.23
N PRO A 86 -14.08 11.49 -9.34
CA PRO A 86 -13.70 12.89 -9.36
C PRO A 86 -12.94 13.34 -8.11
N GLU A 87 -13.31 12.85 -6.93
CA GLU A 87 -12.67 13.18 -5.66
C GLU A 87 -11.27 12.58 -5.53
N PHE A 88 -11.02 11.45 -6.20
CA PHE A 88 -9.67 10.91 -6.33
C PHE A 88 -8.82 11.82 -7.21
N VAL A 89 -9.32 12.14 -8.41
CA VAL A 89 -8.63 13.00 -9.39
C VAL A 89 -8.31 14.37 -8.82
N ALA A 90 -9.23 14.99 -8.08
CA ALA A 90 -9.03 16.27 -7.40
C ALA A 90 -7.95 16.24 -6.31
N ASN A 91 -7.55 15.05 -5.86
CA ASN A 91 -6.46 14.84 -4.92
C ASN A 91 -6.62 15.59 -3.59
N GLY A 92 -7.85 15.68 -3.07
CA GLY A 92 -8.12 16.30 -1.77
C GLY A 92 -7.69 15.42 -0.57
N PRO A 93 -7.75 15.94 0.67
CA PRO A 93 -7.46 15.17 1.89
C PRO A 93 -8.29 13.88 2.01
N GLU A 94 -9.55 13.94 1.56
CA GLU A 94 -10.50 12.81 1.60
C GLU A 94 -10.37 11.85 0.40
N ARG A 95 -9.43 12.04 -0.55
CA ARG A 95 -9.31 11.18 -1.76
C ARG A 95 -9.30 9.69 -1.43
N CYS A 96 -8.65 9.33 -0.33
CA CYS A 96 -8.49 7.94 0.12
C CYS A 96 -9.81 7.35 0.61
N TYR A 97 -10.72 8.16 1.15
CA TYR A 97 -12.06 7.72 1.54
C TYR A 97 -12.85 7.29 0.30
N TYR A 98 -13.00 8.19 -0.68
CA TYR A 98 -13.76 7.92 -1.91
C TYR A 98 -13.16 6.76 -2.71
N CYS A 99 -11.83 6.73 -2.85
CA CYS A 99 -11.15 5.65 -3.56
C CYS A 99 -11.34 4.29 -2.86
N LYS A 100 -11.15 4.20 -1.54
CA LYS A 100 -11.39 2.94 -0.82
C LYS A 100 -12.86 2.53 -0.86
N LYS A 101 -13.79 3.47 -0.71
CA LYS A 101 -15.23 3.17 -0.77
C LYS A 101 -15.58 2.51 -2.09
N ALA A 102 -15.18 3.11 -3.21
CA ALA A 102 -15.46 2.56 -4.53
C ALA A 102 -14.77 1.21 -4.79
N ILE A 103 -13.49 1.06 -4.41
CA ILE A 103 -12.76 -0.21 -4.55
C ILE A 103 -13.41 -1.34 -3.73
N PHE A 104 -13.68 -1.09 -2.45
CA PHE A 104 -14.22 -2.14 -1.57
C PHE A 104 -15.67 -2.47 -1.89
N SER A 105 -16.47 -1.51 -2.36
CA SER A 105 -17.80 -1.81 -2.91
C SER A 105 -17.71 -2.73 -4.13
N ALA A 106 -16.80 -2.48 -5.07
CA ALA A 106 -16.60 -3.35 -6.22
C ALA A 106 -16.13 -4.77 -5.82
N ILE A 107 -15.23 -4.86 -4.84
CA ILE A 107 -14.79 -6.15 -4.29
C ILE A 107 -15.98 -6.88 -3.64
N GLN A 108 -16.79 -6.20 -2.81
CA GLN A 108 -17.96 -6.81 -2.16
C GLN A 108 -18.95 -7.38 -3.17
N THR A 109 -19.28 -6.63 -4.22
CA THR A 109 -20.16 -7.12 -5.30
C THR A 109 -19.60 -8.39 -5.93
N TYR A 110 -18.35 -8.37 -6.36
CA TYR A 110 -17.71 -9.53 -6.99
C TYR A 110 -17.68 -10.76 -6.07
N VAL A 111 -17.28 -10.58 -4.82
CA VAL A 111 -17.11 -11.73 -3.92
C VAL A 111 -18.45 -12.31 -3.48
N ALA A 112 -19.50 -11.49 -3.40
CA ALA A 112 -20.87 -11.96 -3.13
C ALA A 112 -21.37 -12.90 -4.25
N GLU A 113 -21.12 -12.54 -5.51
CA GLU A 113 -21.44 -13.39 -6.67
C GLU A 113 -20.67 -14.73 -6.67
N GLU A 114 -19.45 -14.75 -6.12
CA GLU A 114 -18.62 -15.95 -5.94
C GLU A 114 -18.97 -16.73 -4.64
N GLY A 115 -20.01 -16.28 -3.92
CA GLY A 115 -20.50 -16.90 -2.69
C GLY A 115 -19.55 -16.74 -1.49
N PHE A 116 -18.89 -15.59 -1.37
CA PHE A 116 -18.13 -15.17 -0.20
C PHE A 116 -18.91 -14.14 0.60
N THR A 117 -18.89 -14.26 1.93
CA THR A 117 -19.70 -13.44 2.84
C THR A 117 -18.89 -12.42 3.65
N ASN A 118 -17.60 -12.67 3.86
CA ASN A 118 -16.74 -11.76 4.63
C ASN A 118 -15.65 -11.19 3.72
N VAL A 119 -15.57 -9.87 3.61
CA VAL A 119 -14.42 -9.18 3.02
C VAL A 119 -13.56 -8.63 4.15
N VAL A 120 -12.26 -8.90 4.08
CA VAL A 120 -11.30 -8.45 5.09
C VAL A 120 -10.14 -7.67 4.47
N ASP A 121 -9.63 -6.69 5.19
CA ASP A 121 -8.45 -5.92 4.80
C ASP A 121 -7.26 -6.13 5.74
N GLY A 122 -6.09 -5.66 5.32
CA GLY A 122 -4.82 -5.77 6.05
C GLY A 122 -4.56 -4.66 7.07
N SER A 123 -5.56 -3.90 7.51
CA SER A 123 -5.34 -2.86 8.54
C SER A 123 -4.90 -3.49 9.86
N ASN A 124 -3.95 -2.85 10.56
CA ASN A 124 -3.29 -3.37 11.76
C ASN A 124 -3.47 -2.45 12.99
N ALA A 125 -2.98 -2.86 14.15
CA ALA A 125 -3.22 -2.14 15.42
C ALA A 125 -2.59 -0.73 15.47
N ASP A 126 -1.49 -0.49 14.74
CA ASP A 126 -0.81 0.81 14.73
C ASP A 126 -1.59 1.85 13.90
N ASP A 127 -2.53 1.38 13.06
CA ASP A 127 -3.29 2.22 12.15
C ASP A 127 -4.35 3.08 12.84
N VAL A 128 -4.74 2.74 14.08
CA VAL A 128 -5.75 3.45 14.88
C VAL A 128 -5.36 4.91 15.18
N LYS A 129 -4.06 5.19 15.27
CA LYS A 129 -3.54 6.50 15.71
C LYS A 129 -3.36 7.52 14.57
N ALA A 130 -3.62 7.13 13.33
CA ALA A 130 -3.38 7.98 12.16
C ALA A 130 -4.70 8.54 11.59
N TYR A 131 -4.69 9.80 11.13
CA TYR A 131 -5.78 10.35 10.33
C TYR A 131 -5.92 9.54 9.04
N ARG A 132 -6.97 8.72 8.96
CA ARG A 132 -7.18 7.78 7.84
C ARG A 132 -8.62 7.84 7.34
N PRO A 133 -8.93 8.77 6.41
CA PRO A 133 -10.22 8.83 5.73
C PRO A 133 -10.62 7.47 5.12
N GLY A 134 -9.65 6.70 4.63
CA GLY A 134 -9.89 5.36 4.11
C GLY A 134 -10.44 4.36 5.14
N ALA A 135 -10.11 4.46 6.43
CA ALA A 135 -10.63 3.56 7.46
C ALA A 135 -12.12 3.78 7.70
N LYS A 136 -12.58 5.04 7.59
CA LYS A 136 -14.00 5.39 7.66
C LYS A 136 -14.80 4.67 6.56
N ALA A 137 -14.29 4.63 5.33
CA ALA A 137 -14.93 3.93 4.23
C ALA A 137 -15.07 2.41 4.49
N LEU A 138 -14.03 1.78 5.06
CA LEU A 138 -14.07 0.37 5.43
C LEU A 138 -15.14 0.08 6.49
N SER A 139 -15.20 0.92 7.53
CA SER A 139 -16.21 0.79 8.59
C SER A 139 -17.63 0.96 8.06
N GLU A 140 -17.88 1.94 7.18
CA GLU A 140 -19.20 2.16 6.56
C GLU A 140 -19.65 0.98 5.69
N LEU A 141 -18.69 0.30 5.05
CA LEU A 141 -18.94 -0.88 4.21
C LEU A 141 -18.99 -2.20 5.01
N GLY A 142 -18.76 -2.16 6.33
CA GLY A 142 -18.71 -3.36 7.17
C GLY A 142 -17.51 -4.27 6.88
N ILE A 143 -16.44 -3.72 6.30
CA ILE A 143 -15.20 -4.47 6.05
C ILE A 143 -14.47 -4.66 7.37
N ARG A 144 -14.06 -5.90 7.64
CA ARG A 144 -13.34 -6.24 8.87
C ARG A 144 -11.83 -6.20 8.69
N SER A 145 -11.12 -5.97 9.78
CA SER A 145 -9.66 -5.84 9.81
C SER A 145 -9.07 -6.81 10.85
N PRO A 146 -8.99 -8.13 10.54
CA PRO A 146 -8.67 -9.14 11.55
C PRO A 146 -7.32 -8.94 12.25
N LEU A 147 -6.31 -8.38 11.57
CA LEU A 147 -5.02 -8.07 12.18
C LEU A 147 -5.15 -7.00 13.27
N GLN A 148 -5.91 -5.94 12.99
CA GLN A 148 -6.22 -4.88 13.95
C GLN A 148 -7.05 -5.41 15.12
N GLU A 149 -8.09 -6.19 14.86
CA GLU A 149 -8.95 -6.80 15.87
C GLU A 149 -8.18 -7.77 16.78
N ALA A 150 -7.19 -8.48 16.24
CA ALA A 150 -6.27 -9.31 16.98
C ALA A 150 -5.21 -8.52 17.78
N GLY A 151 -5.11 -7.20 17.57
CA GLY A 151 -4.15 -6.32 18.25
C GLY A 151 -2.72 -6.47 17.75
N LEU A 152 -2.52 -6.95 16.52
CA LEU A 152 -1.21 -7.14 15.92
C LEU A 152 -0.64 -5.79 15.43
N SER A 153 0.47 -5.37 16.02
CA SER A 153 1.27 -4.24 15.55
C SER A 153 2.08 -4.60 14.31
N LYS A 154 2.59 -3.58 13.61
CA LYS A 154 3.43 -3.76 12.41
C LYS A 154 4.69 -4.57 12.68
N ALA A 155 5.32 -4.35 13.84
CA ALA A 155 6.53 -5.06 14.24
C ALA A 155 6.25 -6.55 14.46
N GLU A 156 5.12 -6.86 15.10
CA GLU A 156 4.65 -8.23 15.33
C GLU A 156 4.28 -8.93 14.02
N ILE A 157 3.59 -8.24 13.12
CA ILE A 157 3.27 -8.75 11.78
C ILE A 157 4.54 -9.16 11.03
N ARG A 158 5.57 -8.30 11.03
CA ARG A 158 6.87 -8.61 10.41
C ARG A 158 7.57 -9.79 11.06
N LYS A 159 7.49 -9.91 12.40
CA LYS A 159 8.06 -11.04 13.14
C LYS A 159 7.38 -12.35 12.75
N LEU A 160 6.05 -12.41 12.79
CA LEU A 160 5.27 -13.58 12.35
C LEU A 160 5.54 -13.93 10.87
N SER A 161 5.65 -12.91 10.02
CA SER A 161 5.95 -13.10 8.59
C SER A 161 7.32 -13.75 8.38
N ARG A 162 8.34 -13.38 9.18
CA ARG A 162 9.66 -14.03 9.16
C ARG A 162 9.60 -15.47 9.68
N GLU A 163 8.89 -15.71 10.78
CA GLU A 163 8.70 -17.05 11.34
C GLU A 163 8.00 -17.99 10.36
N MET A 164 7.10 -17.46 9.53
CA MET A 164 6.43 -18.20 8.45
C MET A 164 7.25 -18.30 7.14
N GLY A 165 8.43 -17.69 7.06
CA GLY A 165 9.28 -17.70 5.86
C GLY A 165 8.75 -16.86 4.69
N LEU A 166 7.92 -15.85 4.96
CA LEU A 166 7.31 -15.03 3.91
C LEU A 166 8.32 -14.04 3.32
N PHE A 167 8.50 -14.05 1.99
CA PHE A 167 9.43 -13.14 1.30
C PHE A 167 9.01 -11.66 1.37
N THR A 168 7.76 -11.37 1.75
CA THR A 168 7.23 -10.02 1.94
C THR A 168 7.58 -9.44 3.31
N ALA A 169 8.14 -10.23 4.24
CA ALA A 169 8.43 -9.80 5.61
C ALA A 169 9.42 -8.62 5.71
N SER A 170 10.35 -8.51 4.76
CA SER A 170 11.34 -7.42 4.66
C SER A 170 10.88 -6.28 3.78
N LYS A 171 9.77 -6.42 3.05
CA LYS A 171 9.30 -5.40 2.13
C LYS A 171 8.69 -4.21 2.86
N PRO A 172 8.78 -3.00 2.29
CA PRO A 172 8.02 -1.86 2.81
C PRO A 172 6.51 -2.11 2.62
N SER A 173 5.69 -1.36 3.36
CA SER A 173 4.28 -1.25 3.00
C SER A 173 4.18 -0.53 1.65
N TYR A 174 3.50 -1.16 0.70
CA TYR A 174 3.14 -0.48 -0.54
C TYR A 174 2.17 0.65 -0.24
N SER A 175 2.33 1.76 -0.96
CA SER A 175 1.43 2.90 -0.88
C SER A 175 1.12 3.39 -2.27
N CYS A 176 -0.14 3.73 -2.51
CA CYS A 176 -0.66 4.27 -3.76
C CYS A 176 0.26 5.36 -4.35
N LEU A 177 0.55 5.28 -5.66
CA LEU A 177 1.42 6.25 -6.36
C LEU A 177 0.90 7.69 -6.21
N ALA A 178 -0.42 7.89 -6.10
CA ALA A 178 -1.02 9.19 -5.84
C ALA A 178 -0.48 9.90 -4.59
N THR A 179 0.03 9.16 -3.61
CA THR A 179 0.64 9.74 -2.40
C THR A 179 1.89 10.57 -2.71
N ARG A 180 2.48 10.42 -3.90
CA ARG A 180 3.64 11.21 -4.36
C ARG A 180 3.24 12.58 -4.92
N ILE A 181 1.95 12.81 -5.15
CA ILE A 181 1.42 14.06 -5.71
C ILE A 181 0.87 14.90 -4.55
N GLN A 182 1.22 16.20 -4.52
CA GLN A 182 0.79 17.12 -3.48
C GLN A 182 -0.74 17.26 -3.45
N TYR A 183 -1.31 17.30 -2.24
CA TYR A 183 -2.75 17.55 -2.06
C TYR A 183 -3.20 18.80 -2.81
N GLY A 184 -4.37 18.71 -3.46
CA GLY A 184 -4.93 19.76 -4.30
C GLY A 184 -4.38 19.81 -5.73
N GLU A 185 -3.26 19.13 -6.03
CA GLU A 185 -2.79 18.97 -7.40
C GLU A 185 -3.47 17.76 -8.06
N SER A 186 -4.12 17.99 -9.21
CA SER A 186 -4.85 16.93 -9.91
C SER A 186 -3.97 15.74 -10.27
N ILE A 187 -4.48 14.53 -9.99
CA ILE A 187 -3.87 13.27 -10.39
C ILE A 187 -4.14 13.07 -11.89
N THR A 188 -3.11 12.67 -12.63
CA THR A 188 -3.26 12.29 -14.04
C THR A 188 -2.49 10.99 -14.34
N PRO A 189 -2.90 10.21 -15.35
CA PRO A 189 -2.19 9.01 -15.78
C PRO A 189 -0.71 9.25 -16.07
N GLU A 190 -0.39 10.37 -16.71
CA GLU A 190 0.97 10.75 -17.09
C GLU A 190 1.85 10.99 -15.86
N LYS A 191 1.30 11.65 -14.82
CA LYS A 191 2.03 11.87 -13.56
C LYS A 191 2.31 10.54 -12.86
N LEU A 192 1.32 9.66 -12.77
CA LEU A 192 1.47 8.36 -12.12
C LEU A 192 2.51 7.49 -12.85
N ALA A 193 2.42 7.40 -14.18
CA ALA A 193 3.38 6.67 -15.00
C ALA A 193 4.80 7.24 -14.89
N ARG A 194 4.93 8.57 -14.85
CA ARG A 194 6.22 9.24 -14.64
C ARG A 194 6.84 8.91 -13.28
N ILE A 195 6.03 8.91 -12.22
CA ILE A 195 6.47 8.58 -10.86
C ILE A 195 6.90 7.13 -10.78
N GLU A 196 6.09 6.20 -11.31
CA GLU A 196 6.41 4.77 -11.33
C GLU A 196 7.74 4.50 -12.03
N GLN A 197 7.92 5.03 -13.25
CA GLN A 197 9.17 4.88 -13.99
C GLN A 197 10.40 5.46 -13.26
N ALA A 198 10.23 6.54 -12.51
CA ALA A 198 11.29 7.13 -11.71
C ALA A 198 11.64 6.26 -10.49
N GLU A 199 10.63 5.76 -9.76
CA GLU A 199 10.83 4.87 -8.61
C GLU A 199 11.43 3.52 -9.03
N GLU A 200 11.00 2.95 -10.16
CA GLU A 200 11.57 1.74 -10.73
C GLU A 200 13.04 1.91 -11.11
N PHE A 201 13.39 3.04 -11.71
CA PHE A 201 14.79 3.33 -12.05
C PHE A 201 15.67 3.39 -10.81
N LEU A 202 15.23 4.08 -9.76
CA LEU A 202 15.95 4.13 -8.49
C LEU A 202 16.06 2.74 -7.83
N THR A 203 15.01 1.92 -7.93
CA THR A 203 15.04 0.53 -7.45
C THR A 203 16.10 -0.28 -8.17
N LYS A 204 16.22 -0.15 -9.50
CA LYS A 204 17.26 -0.82 -10.31
C LYS A 204 18.68 -0.38 -9.96
N LEU A 205 18.84 0.82 -9.39
CA LEU A 205 20.11 1.32 -8.86
C LEU A 205 20.42 0.83 -7.43
N GLY A 206 19.52 0.04 -6.81
CA GLY A 206 19.71 -0.53 -5.47
C GLY A 206 19.20 0.34 -4.32
N PHE A 207 18.46 1.41 -4.60
CA PHE A 207 17.82 2.20 -3.55
C PHE A 207 16.63 1.45 -2.94
N THR A 208 16.35 1.73 -1.67
CA THR A 208 15.26 1.15 -0.89
C THR A 208 14.47 2.28 -0.20
N HIS A 209 13.24 1.98 0.19
CA HIS A 209 12.30 2.97 0.75
C HIS A 209 12.18 4.24 -0.12
N ILE A 210 12.07 4.05 -1.44
CA ILE A 210 12.06 5.14 -2.40
C ILE A 210 10.70 5.84 -2.43
N ARG A 211 10.69 7.17 -2.49
CA ARG A 211 9.56 7.96 -2.97
C ARG A 211 10.06 9.04 -3.92
N VAL A 212 9.45 9.16 -5.09
CA VAL A 212 9.66 10.30 -5.99
C VAL A 212 8.45 11.20 -5.89
N ARG A 213 8.51 12.24 -5.05
CA ARG A 213 7.44 13.22 -4.91
C ARG A 213 7.47 14.20 -6.08
N THR A 214 6.29 14.54 -6.59
CA THR A 214 6.14 15.42 -7.74
C THR A 214 5.46 16.71 -7.31
N TYR A 215 6.07 17.83 -7.73
CA TYR A 215 5.55 19.18 -7.60
C TYR A 215 5.63 19.84 -8.99
N GLY A 216 4.59 19.64 -9.81
CA GLY A 216 4.63 20.03 -11.22
C GLY A 216 5.80 19.38 -11.99
N THR A 217 6.84 20.15 -12.30
CA THR A 217 8.04 19.67 -13.01
C THR A 217 9.25 19.42 -12.10
N LEU A 218 9.08 19.50 -10.79
CA LEU A 218 10.11 19.17 -9.80
C LEU A 218 9.89 17.76 -9.25
N ALA A 219 10.95 16.95 -9.28
CA ALA A 219 11.02 15.67 -8.59
C ALA A 219 11.82 15.82 -7.29
N ARG A 220 11.22 15.48 -6.15
CA ARG A 220 11.92 15.37 -4.86
C ARG A 220 12.05 13.90 -4.49
N ILE A 221 13.29 13.43 -4.43
CA ILE A 221 13.63 12.05 -4.11
C ILE A 221 13.73 11.89 -2.59
N GLU A 222 13.05 10.89 -2.05
CA GLU A 222 13.20 10.39 -0.69
C GLU A 222 13.73 8.94 -0.80
N VAL A 223 14.81 8.63 -0.07
CA VAL A 223 15.39 7.27 0.02
C VAL A 223 15.71 6.96 1.48
N GLU A 224 16.02 5.70 1.79
CA GLU A 224 16.57 5.32 3.10
C GLU A 224 17.71 6.28 3.51
N PRO A 225 17.69 6.89 4.71
CA PRO A 225 18.71 7.86 5.13
C PRO A 225 20.15 7.36 4.99
N SER A 226 20.40 6.08 5.25
CA SER A 226 21.72 5.45 5.09
C SER A 226 22.21 5.40 3.63
N GLN A 227 21.32 5.55 2.64
CA GLN A 227 21.62 5.53 1.22
C GLN A 227 21.76 6.93 0.60
N ILE A 228 21.58 8.01 1.38
CA ILE A 228 21.74 9.39 0.88
C ILE A 228 23.14 9.64 0.32
N THR A 229 24.18 9.11 0.97
CA THR A 229 25.57 9.26 0.53
C THR A 229 25.81 8.63 -0.83
N LEU A 230 25.22 7.45 -1.09
CA LEU A 230 25.27 6.78 -2.40
C LEU A 230 24.59 7.62 -3.49
N LEU A 231 23.44 8.22 -3.18
CA LEU A 231 22.71 9.10 -4.10
C LEU A 231 23.54 10.32 -4.49
N ALA A 232 24.28 10.90 -3.53
CA ALA A 232 25.10 12.09 -3.74
C ALA A 232 26.39 11.86 -4.56
N GLN A 233 26.80 10.60 -4.77
CA GLN A 233 27.99 10.27 -5.57
C GLN A 233 27.82 10.77 -7.02
N VAL A 234 28.88 11.33 -7.60
CA VAL A 234 28.86 12.00 -8.92
C VAL A 234 28.26 11.10 -10.01
N ASN A 235 28.70 9.85 -10.11
CA ASN A 235 28.22 8.92 -11.13
C ASN A 235 26.74 8.56 -10.93
N THR A 236 26.31 8.36 -9.68
CA THR A 236 24.94 8.00 -9.34
C THR A 236 23.98 9.17 -9.59
N ARG A 237 24.29 10.37 -9.06
CA ARG A 237 23.44 11.54 -9.26
C ARG A 237 23.32 11.93 -10.73
N ASN A 238 24.38 11.80 -11.53
CA ASN A 238 24.32 12.14 -12.97
C ASN A 238 23.38 11.18 -13.73
N LYS A 239 23.42 9.87 -13.43
CA LYS A 239 22.48 8.90 -13.99
C LYS A 239 21.03 9.20 -13.62
N ILE A 240 20.80 9.55 -12.35
CA ILE A 240 19.47 9.92 -11.84
C ILE A 240 18.96 11.19 -12.52
N ILE A 241 19.77 12.24 -12.58
CA ILE A 241 19.40 13.51 -13.22
C ILE A 241 19.06 13.29 -14.69
N ALA A 242 19.89 12.58 -15.44
CA ALA A 242 19.64 12.31 -16.86
C ALA A 242 18.30 11.58 -17.04
N ARG A 243 18.08 10.49 -16.30
CA ARG A 243 16.85 9.71 -16.42
C ARG A 243 15.60 10.49 -16.02
N LEU A 244 15.63 11.22 -14.91
CA LEU A 244 14.46 11.98 -14.47
C LEU A 244 14.15 13.17 -15.39
N LYS A 245 15.17 13.76 -16.03
CA LYS A 245 14.95 14.79 -17.07
C LYS A 245 14.28 14.22 -18.32
N GLU A 246 14.69 13.03 -18.78
CA GLU A 246 13.99 12.34 -19.88
C GLU A 246 12.52 12.06 -19.56
N LEU A 247 12.21 11.79 -18.29
CA LEU A 247 10.85 11.58 -17.81
C LEU A 247 10.03 12.88 -17.69
N GLY A 248 10.64 14.05 -17.95
CA GLY A 248 9.95 15.34 -17.99
C GLY A 248 10.06 16.17 -16.71
N TYR A 249 11.02 15.90 -15.83
CA TYR A 249 11.34 16.77 -14.69
C TYR A 249 12.40 17.83 -15.07
N ASN A 250 12.16 19.09 -14.72
CA ASN A 250 13.13 20.17 -14.90
C ASN A 250 14.17 20.18 -13.78
N TYR A 251 13.72 19.91 -12.55
CA TYR A 251 14.51 19.93 -11.35
C TYR A 251 14.43 18.59 -10.64
N VAL A 252 15.58 18.10 -10.18
CA VAL A 252 15.70 16.87 -9.39
C VAL A 252 16.36 17.24 -8.08
N THR A 253 15.66 17.02 -6.97
CA THR A 253 16.11 17.37 -5.63
C THR A 253 16.09 16.14 -4.73
N LEU A 254 16.81 16.23 -3.62
CA LEU A 254 16.85 15.23 -2.56
C LEU A 254 16.20 15.83 -1.31
N ASP A 255 15.28 15.11 -0.67
CA ASP A 255 14.89 15.42 0.70
C ASP A 255 16.03 15.03 1.64
N LEU A 256 16.62 16.01 2.31
CA LEU A 256 17.78 15.81 3.19
C LEU A 256 17.46 14.92 4.41
N ALA A 257 16.19 14.82 4.79
CA ALA A 257 15.78 13.90 5.83
C ALA A 257 15.57 12.46 5.35
N GLY A 258 15.60 12.24 4.03
CA GLY A 258 15.29 10.96 3.42
C GLY A 258 13.84 10.54 3.60
N PHE A 259 13.59 9.24 3.47
CA PHE A 259 12.27 8.65 3.58
C PHE A 259 11.74 8.69 5.02
N ARG A 260 10.52 9.20 5.16
CA ARG A 260 9.75 9.17 6.41
C ARG A 260 8.29 8.86 6.12
N SER A 261 7.66 8.04 6.94
CA SER A 261 6.22 7.81 6.86
C SER A 261 5.47 9.11 7.16
N GLY A 262 4.43 9.43 6.39
CA GLY A 262 3.62 10.64 6.58
C GLY A 262 4.31 11.95 6.16
N SER A 263 5.39 11.93 5.38
CA SER A 263 6.11 13.16 4.97
C SER A 263 5.24 14.20 4.24
N MET A 264 4.19 13.75 3.56
CA MET A 264 3.22 14.61 2.84
C MET A 264 2.10 15.15 3.74
N ASP A 265 1.90 14.57 4.92
CA ASP A 265 0.82 14.98 5.84
C ASP A 265 1.24 16.17 6.70
N VAL A 266 2.55 16.45 6.79
CA VAL A 266 3.11 17.60 7.52
C VAL A 266 2.51 18.92 7.04
N THR A 267 2.20 19.04 5.75
CA THR A 267 1.60 20.27 5.18
C THR A 267 0.11 20.42 5.48
N LEU A 268 -0.59 19.35 5.89
CA LEU A 268 -2.00 19.44 6.30
C LEU A 268 -2.17 20.14 7.65
N GLY A 269 -1.17 20.05 8.54
CA GLY A 269 -1.20 20.70 9.85
C GLY A 269 -0.93 22.21 9.83
N ASN A 270 -0.19 22.71 8.84
CA ASN A 270 0.19 24.12 8.75
C ASN A 270 -0.84 24.99 8.00
N ASN A 271 -1.73 24.40 7.21
CA ASN A 271 -2.73 25.14 6.43
C ASN A 271 -3.99 25.54 7.23
N GLN A 272 -4.02 25.31 8.55
CA GLN A 272 -5.08 25.82 9.44
C GLN A 272 -4.70 27.12 10.18
N GLN A 273 -3.51 27.70 9.93
CA GLN A 273 -3.03 28.90 10.65
C GLN A 273 -2.58 30.07 9.75
N SER A 274 -2.97 30.10 8.48
CA SER A 274 -2.70 31.27 7.62
C SER A 274 -3.97 31.78 6.95
N CYS A 275 -4.74 32.55 7.72
CA CYS A 275 -5.47 33.74 7.30
C CYS A 275 -5.22 34.82 8.35
#